data_AF-A0ABD0N9N4-F1
#
_entry.id   AF-A0ABD0N9N4-F1
#
_cell.length_a   1.000
_cell.length_b   1.000
_cell.length_c   1.000
_cell.angle_alpha   90.00
_cell.angle_beta   90.00
_cell.angle_gamma   90.00
#
_symmetry.space_group_name_H-M   'P 1'
#
loop_
_entity.id
_entity.type
_entity.pdbx_description
1 polymer ?
#
loop_
_entity_poly.entity_id
_entity_poly.type
_entity_poly.pdbx_seq_one_letter_code
_entity_poly.pdbx_strand_id
1 'polypeptide(L)'
;MQLRGYRGKEPLGLQIFIGTADERILKPHAFYQVHRITGKTVTTNSYEKVINSTKPKNNMKAMIDCAGILKLRNADIELRKGETDIGRKNTRVRLVFRVHIPQQGGQHVSLQ
;
A
#
# COMPACT_ATOMS: atom_id res chain seq x y z
N MET A 1 0.97 -4.72 -11.22
CA MET A 1 0.10 -5.59 -10.37
C MET A 1 -1.17 -5.90 -11.14
N GLN A 2 -1.78 -7.08 -10.97
CA GLN A 2 -3.03 -7.44 -11.64
C GLN A 2 -3.91 -8.25 -10.70
N LEU A 3 -5.18 -7.86 -10.57
CA LEU A 3 -6.19 -8.68 -9.92
C LEU A 3 -6.85 -9.60 -10.95
N ARG A 4 -6.88 -10.90 -10.67
CA ARG A 4 -7.52 -11.92 -11.52
C ARG A 4 -8.74 -12.51 -10.83
N GLY A 5 -9.72 -12.97 -11.61
CA GLY A 5 -10.92 -13.64 -11.09
C GLY A 5 -12.02 -12.71 -10.58
N TYR A 6 -11.78 -11.40 -10.48
CA TYR A 6 -12.84 -10.44 -10.17
C TYR A 6 -13.77 -10.25 -11.38
N ARG A 7 -15.06 -10.56 -11.18
CA ARG A 7 -16.11 -10.45 -12.22
C ARG A 7 -17.02 -9.22 -12.05
N GLY A 8 -16.79 -8.41 -11.02
CA GLY A 8 -17.58 -7.21 -10.78
C GLY A 8 -17.28 -6.11 -11.80
N LYS A 9 -18.26 -5.22 -12.02
CA LYS A 9 -18.11 -4.05 -12.90
C LYS A 9 -17.55 -2.84 -12.17
N GLU A 10 -17.67 -2.81 -10.85
CA GLU A 10 -17.21 -1.69 -10.04
C GLU A 10 -15.69 -1.68 -9.94
N PRO A 11 -15.05 -0.51 -10.10
CA PRO A 11 -13.62 -0.40 -9.94
C PRO A 11 -13.23 -0.57 -8.47
N LEU A 12 -12.10 -1.23 -8.22
CA LEU A 12 -11.59 -1.47 -6.86
C LEU A 12 -10.42 -0.55 -6.54
N GLY A 13 -10.31 -0.15 -5.27
CA GLY A 13 -9.17 0.61 -4.77
C GLY A 13 -7.98 -0.30 -4.46
N LEU A 14 -6.81 0.04 -4.99
CA LEU A 14 -5.54 -0.57 -4.61
C LEU A 14 -4.90 0.24 -3.48
N GLN A 15 -4.73 -0.37 -2.32
CA GLN A 15 -3.98 0.17 -1.20
C GLN A 15 -2.52 -0.26 -1.32
N ILE A 16 -1.60 0.66 -1.04
CA ILE A 16 -0.16 0.40 -1.04
C ILE A 16 0.42 0.89 0.28
N PHE A 17 1.18 0.06 0.97
CA PHE A 17 1.91 0.47 2.17
C PHE A 17 3.24 -0.27 2.29
N ILE A 18 4.12 0.28 3.13
CA ILE A 18 5.40 -0.35 3.44
C ILE A 18 5.22 -1.18 4.71
N GLY A 19 5.36 -2.49 4.56
CA GLY A 19 5.29 -3.47 5.62
C GLY A 19 6.66 -3.86 6.17
N THR A 20 6.64 -4.47 7.34
CA THR A 20 7.78 -5.22 7.89
C THR A 20 8.13 -6.41 7.00
N ALA A 21 9.42 -6.72 6.91
CA ALA A 21 9.90 -7.87 6.15
C ALA A 21 9.95 -9.19 6.96
N ASP A 22 9.53 -9.15 8.23
CA ASP A 22 9.40 -10.34 9.08
C ASP A 22 8.38 -11.32 8.46
N GLU A 23 8.68 -12.61 8.52
CA GLU A 23 7.88 -13.67 7.91
C GLU A 23 6.63 -14.00 8.74
N ARG A 24 6.62 -13.67 10.05
CA ARG A 24 5.54 -14.12 10.95
C ARG A 24 4.29 -13.24 10.89
N ILE A 25 4.44 -11.92 10.94
CA ILE A 25 3.31 -10.99 11.04
C ILE A 25 3.55 -9.78 10.14
N LEU A 26 2.72 -9.63 9.11
CA LEU A 26 2.73 -8.46 8.25
C LEU A 26 2.07 -7.26 8.94
N LYS A 27 2.89 -6.32 9.44
CA LYS A 27 2.44 -5.03 9.97
C LYS A 27 3.09 -3.87 9.21
N PRO A 28 2.46 -2.67 9.17
CA PRO A 28 3.11 -1.47 8.64
C PRO A 28 4.46 -1.21 9.32
N HIS A 29 5.46 -0.82 8.53
CA HIS A 29 6.77 -0.50 9.06
C HIS A 29 6.74 0.84 9.80
N ALA A 30 7.32 0.90 11.00
CA ALA A 30 7.30 2.12 11.81
C ALA A 30 8.16 3.24 11.20
N PHE A 31 9.34 2.89 10.69
CA PHE A 31 10.34 3.83 10.17
C PHE A 31 10.29 4.09 8.66
N TYR A 32 9.45 3.37 7.91
CA TYR A 32 9.33 3.53 6.46
C TYR A 32 7.86 3.62 6.08
N GLN A 33 7.52 4.56 5.21
CA GLN A 33 6.18 4.70 4.67
C GLN A 33 6.21 4.86 3.16
N VAL A 34 5.05 4.62 2.54
CA VAL A 34 4.92 4.92 1.11
C VAL A 34 4.91 6.44 0.95
N HIS A 35 5.58 6.92 -0.08
CA HIS A 35 5.59 8.34 -0.43
C HIS A 35 5.07 8.52 -1.84
N ARG A 36 4.17 9.49 -2.01
CA ARG A 36 3.57 9.78 -3.30
C ARG A 36 4.59 10.48 -4.17
N ILE A 37 4.91 9.87 -5.31
CA ILE A 37 5.74 10.49 -6.34
C ILE A 37 4.84 11.24 -7.31
N THR A 38 5.22 12.48 -7.62
CA THR A 38 4.56 13.32 -8.64
C THR A 38 5.57 13.76 -9.67
N GLY A 39 5.15 13.90 -10.92
CA GLY A 39 6.01 14.41 -11.99
C GLY A 39 5.42 14.17 -13.37
N LYS A 40 6.04 14.74 -14.40
CA LYS A 40 5.60 14.61 -15.81
C LYS A 40 5.61 13.16 -16.32
N THR A 41 6.43 12.30 -15.72
CA THR A 41 6.56 10.88 -16.06
C THR A 41 5.62 9.98 -15.27
N VAL A 42 4.91 10.52 -14.27
CA VAL A 42 3.95 9.78 -13.45
C VAL A 42 2.59 9.83 -14.15
N THR A 43 2.08 8.67 -14.53
CA THR A 43 0.83 8.51 -15.27
C THR A 43 -0.30 7.96 -14.41
N THR A 44 0.03 7.36 -13.26
CA THR A 44 -0.96 6.79 -12.35
C THR A 44 -1.45 7.84 -11.36
N ASN A 45 -2.76 8.13 -11.39
CA ASN A 45 -3.39 8.95 -10.36
C ASN A 45 -3.29 8.26 -8.99
N SER A 46 -2.86 9.01 -7.99
CA SER A 46 -2.69 8.53 -6.61
C SER A 46 -3.08 9.61 -5.59
N TYR A 47 -3.62 9.16 -4.46
CA TYR A 47 -4.06 10.02 -3.36
C TYR A 47 -3.46 9.49 -2.05
N GLU A 48 -3.04 10.42 -1.18
CA GLU A 48 -2.33 10.14 0.08
C GLU A 48 -3.19 9.41 1.12
N LYS A 49 -4.51 9.52 0.98
CA LYS A 49 -5.52 8.69 1.64
C LYS A 49 -6.35 8.06 0.53
N VAL A 50 -6.39 6.72 0.53
CA VAL A 50 -7.21 5.84 -0.33
C VAL A 50 -8.34 6.60 -1.03
N ILE A 51 -8.29 6.71 -2.36
CA ILE A 51 -9.44 6.82 -3.30
C ILE A 51 -8.85 6.96 -4.72
N ASN A 52 -8.73 5.85 -5.46
CA ASN A 52 -9.36 5.70 -6.77
C ASN A 52 -8.95 4.36 -7.42
N SER A 53 -9.90 3.43 -7.38
CA SER A 53 -10.43 2.77 -8.57
C SER A 53 -9.45 2.52 -9.72
N THR A 54 -8.82 1.33 -9.75
CA THR A 54 -8.44 0.72 -11.03
C THR A 54 -9.69 0.63 -11.88
N LYS A 55 -9.84 1.54 -12.85
CA LYS A 55 -10.94 1.45 -13.82
C LYS A 55 -10.81 0.09 -14.53
N PRO A 56 -11.88 -0.72 -14.61
CA PRO A 56 -11.85 -2.08 -15.16
C PRO A 56 -11.48 -2.15 -16.65
N LYS A 57 -11.26 -1.00 -17.32
CA LYS A 57 -10.92 -0.92 -18.74
C LYS A 57 -9.62 -1.65 -19.11
N ASN A 58 -8.76 -2.00 -18.15
CA ASN A 58 -7.47 -2.65 -18.42
C ASN A 58 -7.29 -3.98 -17.65
N ASN A 59 -8.25 -4.90 -17.73
CA ASN A 59 -8.18 -6.25 -17.11
C ASN A 59 -7.72 -6.25 -15.63
N MET A 60 -8.20 -5.27 -14.86
CA MET A 60 -7.83 -5.01 -13.45
C MET A 60 -6.31 -4.99 -13.22
N LYS A 61 -5.55 -4.45 -14.18
CA LYS A 61 -4.10 -4.25 -14.14
C LYS A 61 -3.78 -2.81 -13.71
N ALA A 62 -2.93 -2.69 -12.70
CA ALA A 62 -2.36 -1.43 -12.24
C ALA A 62 -0.86 -1.36 -12.59
N MET A 63 -0.45 -0.31 -13.29
CA MET A 63 0.94 0.17 -13.31
C MET A 63 1.14 1.05 -12.09
N ILE A 64 2.30 0.98 -11.45
CA ILE A 64 2.57 1.70 -10.21
C ILE A 64 3.86 2.48 -10.43
N ASP A 65 3.71 3.72 -10.86
CA ASP A 65 4.78 4.69 -11.10
C ASP A 65 4.74 5.87 -10.11
N CYS A 66 3.78 5.86 -9.18
CA CYS A 66 3.48 6.95 -8.27
C CYS A 66 3.88 6.67 -6.80
N ALA A 67 4.61 5.58 -6.53
CA ALA A 67 4.92 5.14 -5.16
C ALA A 67 6.45 5.02 -4.94
N GLY A 68 6.96 5.79 -4.00
CA GLY A 68 8.32 5.72 -3.47
C GLY A 68 8.34 5.23 -2.02
N ILE A 69 9.55 5.03 -1.49
CA ILE A 69 9.78 4.64 -0.10
C ILE A 69 10.41 5.82 0.63
N LEU A 70 9.78 6.29 1.69
CA LEU A 70 10.29 7.37 2.54
C LEU A 70 10.75 6.80 3.88
N LYS A 71 12.02 7.04 4.22
CA LYS A 71 12.56 6.81 5.55
C LYS A 71 12.16 7.97 6.46
N LEU A 72 11.51 7.66 7.57
CA LEU A 72 11.18 8.62 8.62
C LEU A 72 12.37 8.79 9.56
N ARG A 73 12.56 10.00 10.10
CA ARG A 73 13.65 10.26 11.05
C ARG A 73 13.38 9.50 12.34
N ASN A 74 14.42 8.91 12.93
CA ASN A 74 14.28 8.05 14.10
C ASN A 74 13.66 8.79 15.29
N ALA A 75 14.16 10.00 15.58
CA ALA A 75 13.65 10.84 16.66
C ALA A 75 12.14 11.11 16.57
N ASP A 76 11.61 11.30 15.35
CA ASP A 76 10.17 11.57 15.14
C ASP A 76 9.29 10.31 15.37
N ILE A 77 9.85 9.11 15.25
CA ILE A 77 9.13 7.83 15.46
C ILE A 77 9.14 7.43 16.93
N GLU A 78 10.29 7.58 17.57
CA GLU A 78 10.48 7.29 19.00
C GLU A 78 9.50 8.14 19.84
N LEU A 79 9.35 9.43 19.51
CA LEU A 79 8.41 10.33 20.18
C LEU A 79 6.93 9.95 20.00
N ARG A 80 6.56 9.30 18.89
CA ARG A 80 5.16 9.05 18.50
C ARG A 80 4.65 7.65 18.82
N LYS A 81 5.53 6.64 18.80
CA LYS A 81 5.12 5.22 18.81
C LYS A 81 5.82 4.35 19.84
N GLY A 82 6.78 4.87 20.61
CA GLY A 82 7.55 4.07 21.56
C GLY A 82 8.24 2.86 20.90
N GLU A 83 8.55 2.97 19.61
CA GLU A 83 9.11 1.85 18.83
C GLU A 83 10.54 1.53 19.31
N THR A 84 10.89 0.25 19.31
CA THR A 84 12.16 -0.23 19.89
C THR A 84 13.37 -0.04 18.95
N ASP A 85 14.57 -0.11 19.51
CA ASP A 85 15.85 -0.15 18.79
C ASP A 85 15.91 -1.21 17.67
N ILE A 86 15.11 -2.28 17.78
CA ILE A 86 15.00 -3.33 16.78
C ILE A 86 14.39 -2.78 15.49
N GLY A 87 13.30 -2.01 15.60
CA GLY A 87 12.68 -1.37 14.45
C GLY A 87 13.59 -0.33 13.79
N ARG A 88 14.42 0.35 14.60
CA ARG A 88 15.40 1.35 14.14
C ARG A 88 16.48 0.74 13.25
N LYS A 89 16.98 -0.44 13.62
CA LYS A 89 18.02 -1.18 12.86
C LYS A 89 17.44 -1.96 11.68
N ASN A 90 16.12 -2.17 11.64
CA ASN A 90 15.48 -2.89 10.55
C ASN A 90 15.33 -2.01 9.31
N THR A 91 16.17 -2.26 8.31
CA THR A 91 16.13 -1.60 7.00
C THR A 91 15.42 -2.46 5.94
N ARG A 92 15.03 -3.70 6.30
CA ARG A 92 14.34 -4.61 5.39
C ARG A 92 12.85 -4.31 5.41
N VAL A 93 12.31 -4.00 4.24
CA VAL A 93 10.90 -3.66 4.06
C VAL A 93 10.26 -4.53 3.00
N ARG A 94 8.94 -4.65 3.06
CA ARG A 94 8.12 -5.28 2.02
C ARG A 94 7.14 -4.26 1.47
N LEU A 95 7.03 -4.18 0.16
CA LEU A 95 5.94 -3.43 -0.47
C LEU A 95 4.67 -4.30 -0.42
N VAL A 96 3.61 -3.77 0.17
CA VAL A 96 2.34 -4.50 0.34
C VAL A 96 1.27 -3.85 -0.52
N PHE A 97 0.55 -4.69 -1.26
CA PHE A 97 -0.59 -4.33 -2.08
C PHE A 97 -1.82 -4.92 -1.43
N ARG A 98 -2.86 -4.12 -1.17
CA ARG A 98 -4.11 -4.63 -0.59
C ARG A 98 -5.31 -4.17 -1.40
N VAL A 99 -6.24 -5.07 -1.66
CA VAL A 99 -7.51 -4.76 -2.33
C VAL A 99 -8.66 -5.26 -1.46
N HIS A 100 -9.71 -4.44 -1.32
CA HIS A 100 -10.96 -4.82 -0.65
C HIS A 100 -12.03 -5.05 -1.71
N ILE A 101 -12.55 -6.26 -1.79
CA ILE A 101 -13.57 -6.69 -2.74
C ILE A 101 -14.91 -6.76 -2.00
N PRO A 102 -15.89 -5.89 -2.33
CA PRO A 102 -17.21 -5.98 -1.72
C PRO A 102 -17.92 -7.28 -2.17
N GLN A 103 -18.58 -7.95 -1.23
CA GLN A 103 -19.40 -9.14 -1.46
C GLN A 103 -20.89 -8.85 -1.31
N GLN A 104 -21.72 -9.76 -1.82
CA GLN A 104 -23.16 -9.74 -1.55
C GLN A 104 -23.35 -9.86 -0.03
N GLY A 105 -24.16 -8.98 0.55
CA GLY A 105 -24.37 -8.91 2.01
C GLY A 105 -23.51 -7.88 2.76
N GLY A 106 -22.77 -7.01 2.05
CA GLY A 106 -22.07 -5.87 2.66
C GLY A 106 -20.74 -6.21 3.34
N GLN A 107 -20.33 -7.48 3.32
CA GLN A 107 -18.99 -7.90 3.74
C GLN A 107 -17.94 -7.55 2.67
N HIS A 108 -16.68 -7.54 3.08
CA HIS A 108 -15.54 -7.34 2.18
C HIS A 108 -14.55 -8.50 2.31
N VAL A 109 -14.02 -8.96 1.18
CA VAL A 109 -12.84 -9.83 1.12
C VAL A 109 -11.62 -8.98 0.88
N SER A 110 -10.62 -9.10 1.76
CA SER A 110 -9.33 -8.43 1.58
C SER A 110 -8.31 -9.41 1.00
N LEU A 111 -7.62 -9.00 -0.07
CA LEU A 111 -6.46 -9.69 -0.61
C LEU A 111 -5.21 -8.86 -0.32
N GLN A 112 -4.10 -9.50 0.09
CA GLN A 112 -2.79 -8.86 0.26
C GLN A 112 -1.62 -9.75 -0.16
#